data_AF-A0A7J0EYR4-F1
#
_entry.id   AF-A0A7J0EYR4-F1
#
_cell.length_a   1.000
_cell.length_b   1.000
_cell.length_c   1.000
_cell.angle_alpha   90.00
_cell.angle_beta   90.00
_cell.angle_gamma   90.00
#
_symmetry.space_group_name_H-M   'P 1'
#
loop_
_entity.id
_entity.type
_entity.pdbx_description
1 polymer ?
#
loop_
_entity_poly.entity_id
_entity_poly.type
_entity_poly.pdbx_seq_one_letter_code
_entity_poly.pdbx_strand_id
1 'polypeptide(L)'
;MDNLYHFGDSSGLKISISKSSLFPAGINSRDLEAIKEITGFAQGVFPFKYLGIPVAASRLTIAQFSPLIDKISDCISAWAGASLSYAGRTELIKSVLQGVECYWLSILPIPVGVRTKIIHLCRNFLWSGKATINKKPLVAWKDVCLPKHEGGLGIRNTKAWNKALICKTLWDIQAKKDSLWVQWIH
;
A
#
# COMPACT_ATOMS: atom_id res chain seq x y z
N MET A 1 -31.52 6.13 9.00
CA MET A 1 -30.54 6.79 9.91
C MET A 1 -30.76 6.40 11.37
N ASP A 2 -31.96 5.98 11.74
CA ASP A 2 -32.36 5.67 13.11
C ASP A 2 -31.44 4.67 13.82
N ASN A 3 -30.98 3.61 13.14
CA ASN A 3 -30.03 2.66 13.73
C ASN A 3 -28.67 3.28 14.07
N LEU A 4 -28.19 4.23 13.26
CA LEU A 4 -26.93 4.93 13.51
C LEU A 4 -27.09 5.94 14.65
N TYR A 5 -28.24 6.61 14.75
CA TYR A 5 -28.55 7.47 15.89
C TYR A 5 -28.72 6.67 17.17
N HIS A 6 -29.46 5.56 17.15
CA HIS A 6 -29.61 4.66 18.28
C HIS A 6 -28.27 4.11 18.77
N PHE A 7 -27.38 3.73 17.85
CA PHE A 7 -26.00 3.36 18.19
C PHE A 7 -25.24 4.53 18.82
N GLY A 8 -25.37 5.73 18.26
CA GLY A 8 -24.77 6.94 18.81
C GLY A 8 -25.26 7.27 20.22
N ASP A 9 -26.57 7.13 20.47
CA ASP A 9 -27.19 7.35 21.78
C ASP A 9 -26.71 6.30 22.81
N SER A 10 -26.58 5.05 22.38
CA SER A 10 -26.11 3.95 23.24
C SER A 10 -24.60 4.02 23.53
N SER A 11 -23.80 4.47 22.56
CA SER A 11 -22.32 4.49 22.66
C SER A 11 -21.73 5.84 23.05
N GLY A 12 -22.50 6.92 22.96
CA GLY A 12 -22.02 8.31 23.06
C GLY A 12 -21.26 8.81 21.83
N LEU A 13 -21.16 8.02 20.76
CA LEU A 13 -20.45 8.39 19.53
C LEU A 13 -21.33 9.20 18.58
N LYS A 14 -20.75 10.17 17.89
CA LYS A 14 -21.43 10.97 16.85
C LYS A 14 -20.74 10.84 15.51
N ILE A 15 -21.53 10.70 14.45
CA ILE A 15 -21.02 10.65 13.08
C ILE A 15 -20.55 12.05 12.68
N SER A 16 -19.34 12.12 12.11
CA SER A 16 -18.85 13.33 11.47
C SER A 16 -19.32 13.34 10.02
N ILE A 17 -20.37 14.13 9.73
CA ILE A 17 -20.92 14.30 8.38
C ILE A 17 -19.84 14.81 7.42
N SER A 18 -18.99 15.73 7.87
CA SER A 18 -17.90 16.30 7.06
C SER A 18 -16.77 15.32 6.70
N LYS A 19 -16.62 14.23 7.45
CA LYS A 19 -15.63 13.17 7.17
C LYS A 19 -16.26 11.93 6.55
N SER A 20 -17.59 11.92 6.38
CA SER A 20 -18.35 10.80 5.84
C SER A 20 -18.74 11.10 4.39
N SER A 21 -18.66 10.10 3.52
CA SER A 21 -19.02 10.26 2.11
C SER A 21 -19.62 8.99 1.55
N LEU A 22 -20.54 9.16 0.61
CA LEU A 22 -21.20 8.06 -0.09
C LEU A 22 -20.45 7.71 -1.38
N PHE A 23 -20.15 6.43 -1.56
CA PHE A 23 -19.56 5.88 -2.78
C PHE A 23 -20.53 4.85 -3.37
N PRO A 24 -21.48 5.28 -4.23
CA PRO A 24 -22.49 4.37 -4.76
C PRO A 24 -21.89 3.36 -5.74
N ALA A 25 -22.37 2.12 -5.66
CA ALA A 25 -22.01 1.04 -6.58
C ALA A 25 -23.28 0.28 -7.00
N GLY A 26 -23.64 0.37 -8.29
CA GLY A 26 -24.81 -0.34 -8.83
C GLY A 26 -26.19 0.21 -8.39
N ILE A 27 -26.26 1.45 -7.93
CA ILE A 27 -27.50 2.10 -7.47
C ILE A 27 -27.97 3.11 -8.53
N ASN A 28 -29.29 3.20 -8.77
CA ASN A 28 -29.86 4.18 -9.70
C ASN A 28 -29.86 5.60 -9.10
N SER A 29 -30.04 6.63 -9.93
CA SER A 29 -29.97 8.02 -9.47
C SER A 29 -31.04 8.39 -8.45
N ARG A 30 -32.24 7.82 -8.55
CA ARG A 30 -33.37 8.13 -7.64
C ARG A 30 -33.08 7.64 -6.22
N ASP A 31 -32.64 6.39 -6.10
CA ASP A 31 -32.31 5.80 -4.80
C ASP A 31 -31.09 6.49 -4.17
N LEU A 32 -30.12 6.89 -5.01
CA LEU A 32 -28.96 7.67 -4.54
C LEU A 32 -29.37 9.04 -3.98
N GLU A 33 -30.31 9.75 -4.61
CA GLU A 33 -30.83 11.02 -4.08
C GLU A 33 -31.59 10.82 -2.78
N ALA A 34 -32.45 9.81 -2.69
CA ALA A 34 -33.15 9.48 -1.45
C ALA A 34 -32.16 9.18 -0.30
N ILE A 35 -31.09 8.42 -0.56
CA ILE A 35 -30.05 8.12 0.44
C ILE A 35 -29.32 9.40 0.87
N LYS A 36 -29.01 10.31 -0.07
CA LYS A 36 -28.36 11.59 0.24
C LYS A 36 -29.25 12.45 1.14
N GLU A 37 -30.55 12.55 0.83
CA GLU A 37 -31.51 13.31 1.65
C GLU A 37 -31.62 12.75 3.06
N ILE A 38 -31.68 11.42 3.19
CA ILE A 38 -31.79 10.75 4.49
C ILE A 38 -30.51 10.90 5.33
N THR A 39 -29.33 10.75 4.70
CA THR A 39 -28.05 10.69 5.44
C THR A 39 -27.35 12.03 5.58
N GLY A 40 -27.59 12.98 4.68
CA GLY A 40 -26.86 14.24 4.58
C GLY A 40 -25.40 14.09 4.14
N PHE A 41 -24.98 12.89 3.70
CA PHE A 41 -23.61 12.65 3.27
C PHE A 41 -23.37 13.14 1.84
N ALA A 42 -22.24 13.81 1.64
CA ALA A 42 -21.80 14.19 0.30
C ALA A 42 -21.42 12.94 -0.52
N GLN A 43 -21.65 12.99 -1.83
CA GLN A 43 -21.14 11.95 -2.72
C GLN A 43 -19.63 12.11 -2.89
N GLY A 44 -18.89 11.04 -2.63
CA GLY A 44 -17.46 10.99 -2.84
C GLY A 44 -17.10 10.75 -4.31
N VAL A 45 -15.85 11.04 -4.64
CA VAL A 45 -15.28 10.84 -5.98
C VAL A 45 -14.16 9.82 -5.90
N PHE A 46 -14.13 8.91 -6.87
CA PHE A 46 -13.02 7.97 -7.02
C PHE A 46 -11.86 8.60 -7.82
N PRO A 47 -10.60 8.23 -7.54
CA PRO A 47 -10.17 7.41 -6.41
C PRO A 47 -10.18 8.18 -5.09
N PHE A 48 -10.41 7.48 -3.97
CA PHE A 48 -10.25 8.06 -2.63
C PHE A 48 -9.27 7.22 -1.80
N LYS A 49 -8.75 7.78 -0.71
CA LYS A 49 -7.77 7.08 0.15
C LYS A 49 -8.48 6.40 1.32
N TYR A 50 -8.26 5.09 1.47
CA TYR A 50 -8.71 4.31 2.62
C TYR A 50 -7.52 3.60 3.26
N LEU A 51 -7.29 3.85 4.56
CA LEU A 51 -6.17 3.29 5.32
C LEU A 51 -4.80 3.41 4.62
N GLY A 52 -4.57 4.49 3.88
CA GLY A 52 -3.30 4.70 3.17
C GLY A 52 -3.27 4.24 1.71
N ILE A 53 -4.25 3.46 1.25
CA ILE A 53 -4.30 2.93 -0.11
C ILE A 53 -5.41 3.61 -0.92
N PRO A 54 -5.16 3.97 -2.20
CA PRO A 54 -6.20 4.45 -3.08
C PRO A 54 -7.18 3.32 -3.43
N VAL A 55 -8.45 3.56 -3.13
CA VAL A 55 -9.58 2.75 -3.59
C VAL A 55 -10.10 3.40 -4.87
N ALA A 56 -10.17 2.63 -5.95
CA ALA A 56 -10.65 3.07 -7.25
C ALA A 56 -11.71 2.11 -7.78
N ALA A 57 -12.61 2.61 -8.63
CA ALA A 57 -13.61 1.79 -9.32
C ALA A 57 -12.99 0.91 -10.44
N SER A 58 -11.72 1.12 -10.77
CA SER A 58 -10.97 0.40 -11.79
C SER A 58 -9.59 0.00 -11.26
N ARG A 59 -8.83 -0.77 -12.06
CA ARG A 59 -7.45 -1.13 -11.72
C ARG A 59 -6.61 0.13 -11.53
N LEU A 60 -5.80 0.14 -10.47
CA LEU A 60 -4.96 1.28 -10.17
C LEU A 60 -3.92 1.54 -11.27
N THR A 61 -3.83 2.79 -11.68
CA THR A 61 -2.82 3.30 -12.60
C THR A 61 -1.48 3.46 -11.87
N ILE A 62 -0.37 3.50 -12.63
CA ILE A 62 0.97 3.75 -12.06
C ILE A 62 1.01 5.07 -11.28
N ALA A 63 0.26 6.10 -11.72
CA ALA A 63 0.20 7.40 -11.05
C ALA A 63 -0.42 7.30 -9.65
N GLN A 64 -1.44 6.46 -9.47
CA GLN A 64 -2.10 6.26 -8.16
C GLN A 64 -1.19 5.57 -7.14
N PHE A 65 -0.07 4.96 -7.54
CA PHE A 65 0.95 4.46 -6.62
C PHE A 65 1.95 5.53 -6.16
N SER A 66 1.80 6.81 -6.56
CA SER A 66 2.69 7.88 -6.08
C SER A 66 2.81 7.92 -4.56
N PRO A 67 1.75 7.76 -3.74
CA PRO A 67 1.90 7.84 -2.28
C PRO A 67 2.85 6.79 -1.70
N LEU A 68 2.96 5.61 -2.33
CA LEU A 68 3.93 4.59 -1.95
C LEU A 68 5.36 5.02 -2.31
N ILE A 69 5.54 5.50 -3.54
CA ILE A 69 6.84 5.95 -4.05
C ILE A 69 7.36 7.14 -3.23
N ASP A 70 6.48 8.10 -2.96
CA ASP A 70 6.77 9.31 -2.19
C ASP A 70 7.16 8.92 -0.77
N LYS A 71 6.40 8.03 -0.11
CA LYS A 71 6.74 7.56 1.25
C LYS A 71 8.11 6.87 1.32
N ILE A 72 8.47 6.06 0.32
CA ILE A 72 9.81 5.44 0.25
C ILE A 72 10.88 6.52 0.03
N SER A 73 10.62 7.49 -0.84
CA SER A 73 11.51 8.61 -1.12
C SER A 73 11.73 9.49 0.11
N ASP A 74 10.69 9.74 0.88
CA ASP A 74 10.74 10.53 2.12
C ASP A 74 11.58 9.84 3.18
N CYS A 75 11.41 8.52 3.36
CA CYS A 75 12.27 7.73 4.24
C CYS A 75 13.75 7.85 3.84
N ILE A 76 14.06 7.71 2.55
CA ILE A 76 15.43 7.85 2.05
C ILE A 76 15.97 9.26 2.30
N SER A 77 15.16 10.28 2.06
CA SER A 77 15.55 11.69 2.22
C SER A 77 15.84 12.01 3.68
N ALA A 78 15.08 11.44 4.61
CA ALA A 78 15.33 11.57 6.05
C ALA A 78 16.70 11.02 6.49
N TRP A 79 17.26 10.08 5.73
CA TRP A 79 18.58 9.50 6.01
C TRP A 79 19.72 10.08 5.17
N ALA A 80 19.43 10.97 4.23
CA ALA A 80 20.42 11.48 3.26
C ALA A 80 21.58 12.26 3.92
N GLY A 81 21.36 12.82 5.11
CA GLY A 81 22.38 13.50 5.92
C GLY A 81 23.15 12.59 6.88
N ALA A 82 22.74 11.33 7.05
CA ALA A 82 23.38 10.41 7.97
C ALA A 82 24.56 9.68 7.31
N SER A 83 25.68 9.56 8.03
CA SER A 83 26.84 8.77 7.57
C SER A 83 26.58 7.28 7.81
N LEU A 84 25.83 6.67 6.89
CA LEU A 84 25.43 5.26 6.97
C LEU A 84 26.40 4.37 6.18
N SER A 85 26.86 3.29 6.81
CA SER A 85 27.59 2.21 6.15
C SER A 85 26.70 1.43 5.18
N TYR A 86 27.29 0.66 4.24
CA TYR A 86 26.53 -0.21 3.35
C TYR A 86 25.67 -1.24 4.10
N ALA A 87 26.20 -1.77 5.21
CA ALA A 87 25.45 -2.66 6.09
C ALA A 87 24.24 -1.95 6.70
N GLY A 88 24.41 -0.73 7.22
CA GLY A 88 23.31 0.07 7.78
C GLY A 88 22.24 0.40 6.74
N ARG A 89 22.63 0.78 5.52
CA ARG A 89 21.67 1.04 4.42
C ARG A 89 20.92 -0.22 4.03
N THR A 90 21.60 -1.36 3.97
CA THR A 90 20.98 -2.66 3.69
C THR A 90 19.93 -2.99 4.75
N GLU A 91 20.23 -2.75 6.02
CA GLU A 91 19.31 -3.01 7.12
C GLU A 91 18.10 -2.08 7.08
N LEU A 92 18.28 -0.79 6.78
CA LEU A 92 17.17 0.16 6.60
C LEU A 92 16.27 -0.20 5.42
N ILE A 93 16.85 -0.70 4.32
CA ILE A 93 16.05 -1.21 3.20
C ILE A 93 15.16 -2.34 3.71
N LYS A 94 15.72 -3.36 4.37
CA LYS A 94 14.98 -4.55 4.83
C LYS A 94 13.93 -4.27 5.88
N SER A 95 14.27 -3.47 6.88
CA SER A 95 13.42 -3.24 8.05
C SER A 95 12.36 -2.17 7.80
N VAL A 96 12.72 -1.10 7.08
CA VAL A 96 11.85 0.06 6.88
C VAL A 96 11.24 0.07 5.48
N LEU A 97 12.06 0.14 4.43
CA LEU A 97 11.53 0.30 3.07
C LEU A 97 10.72 -0.92 2.63
N GLN A 98 11.21 -2.13 2.93
CA GLN A 98 10.47 -3.36 2.65
C GLN A 98 9.27 -3.55 3.58
N GLY A 99 9.26 -2.93 4.77
CA GLY A 99 8.07 -2.86 5.62
C GLY A 99 6.97 -1.99 4.99
N VAL A 100 7.35 -0.81 4.51
CA VAL A 100 6.44 0.12 3.80
C VAL A 100 5.88 -0.51 2.53
N GLU A 101 6.73 -1.15 1.71
CA GLU A 101 6.27 -1.82 0.49
C GLU A 101 5.33 -2.99 0.83
N CYS A 102 5.66 -3.80 1.85
CA CYS A 102 4.92 -5.02 2.18
C CYS A 102 3.43 -4.77 2.45
N TYR A 103 3.09 -3.62 3.05
CA TYR A 103 1.70 -3.24 3.25
C TYR A 103 0.92 -3.21 1.93
N TRP A 104 1.46 -2.54 0.91
CA TRP A 104 0.84 -2.46 -0.42
C TRP A 104 0.89 -3.79 -1.17
N LEU A 105 2.02 -4.51 -1.07
CA LEU A 105 2.18 -5.80 -1.73
C LEU A 105 1.20 -6.87 -1.24
N SER A 106 0.72 -6.74 0.00
CA SER A 106 -0.24 -7.68 0.60
C SER A 106 -1.67 -7.49 0.10
N ILE A 107 -1.98 -6.30 -0.43
CA ILE A 107 -3.34 -5.91 -0.81
C ILE A 107 -3.51 -5.91 -2.33
N LEU A 108 -2.45 -5.55 -3.08
CA LEU A 108 -2.54 -5.30 -4.52
C LEU A 108 -1.43 -5.99 -5.33
N PRO A 109 -1.74 -6.51 -6.54
CA PRO A 109 -0.72 -6.85 -7.51
C PRO A 109 -0.04 -5.58 -8.03
N ILE A 110 1.28 -5.49 -7.89
CA ILE A 110 2.02 -4.27 -8.24
C ILE A 110 2.41 -4.24 -9.73
N PRO A 111 2.06 -3.17 -10.47
CA PRO A 111 2.48 -2.99 -11.85
C PRO A 111 4.00 -2.97 -12.00
N VAL A 112 4.50 -3.45 -13.16
CA VAL A 112 5.95 -3.50 -13.43
C VAL A 112 6.60 -2.12 -13.30
N GLY A 113 5.95 -1.06 -13.80
CA GLY A 113 6.49 0.31 -13.70
C GLY A 113 6.68 0.79 -12.26
N VAL A 114 5.75 0.47 -11.36
CA VAL A 114 5.85 0.82 -9.92
C VAL A 114 6.98 0.05 -9.26
N ARG A 115 7.04 -1.27 -9.50
CA ARG A 115 8.11 -2.12 -8.98
C ARG A 115 9.49 -1.64 -9.44
N THR A 116 9.63 -1.26 -10.71
CA THR A 116 10.89 -0.71 -11.24
C THR A 116 11.29 0.57 -10.51
N LYS A 117 10.36 1.47 -10.21
CA LYS A 117 10.63 2.69 -9.43
C LYS A 117 11.10 2.37 -8.00
N ILE A 118 10.44 1.43 -7.31
CA ILE A 118 10.83 0.99 -5.96
C ILE A 118 12.25 0.41 -5.97
N ILE A 119 12.54 -0.49 -6.91
CA ILE A 119 13.87 -1.08 -7.08
C ILE A 119 14.91 0.02 -7.33
N HIS A 120 14.58 1.00 -8.16
CA HIS A 120 15.48 2.10 -8.47
C HIS A 120 15.82 2.93 -7.23
N LEU A 121 14.82 3.27 -6.41
CA LEU A 121 15.02 4.00 -5.15
C LEU A 121 15.88 3.21 -4.16
N CYS A 122 15.55 1.93 -3.92
CA CYS A 122 16.32 1.09 -2.99
C CYS A 122 17.76 0.88 -3.46
N ARG A 123 17.96 0.69 -4.77
CA ARG A 123 19.27 0.53 -5.38
C ARG A 123 20.11 1.80 -5.27
N ASN A 124 19.53 2.95 -5.57
CA ASN A 124 20.24 4.22 -5.46
C ASN A 124 20.62 4.47 -4.00
N PHE A 125 19.68 4.28 -3.08
CA PHE A 125 19.94 4.44 -1.65
C PHE A 125 21.05 3.52 -1.15
N LEU A 126 21.06 2.24 -1.54
CA LEU A 126 22.11 1.31 -1.14
C LEU A 126 23.50 1.85 -1.53
N TRP A 127 23.67 2.28 -2.79
CA TRP A 127 24.99 2.64 -3.32
C TRP A 127 25.44 4.07 -3.02
N SER A 128 24.54 5.06 -2.98
CA SER A 128 24.88 6.48 -2.74
C SER A 128 24.38 7.05 -1.41
N GLY A 129 23.49 6.36 -0.70
CA GLY A 129 22.80 6.92 0.47
C GLY A 129 21.74 7.96 0.10
N LYS A 130 21.44 8.14 -1.19
CA LYS A 130 20.48 9.12 -1.71
C LYS A 130 19.47 8.46 -2.65
N ALA A 131 18.31 9.08 -2.84
CA ALA A 131 17.28 8.59 -3.75
C ALA A 131 17.73 8.64 -5.23
N THR A 132 18.65 9.54 -5.56
CA THR A 132 19.23 9.70 -6.90
C THR A 132 20.73 9.40 -6.88
N ILE A 133 21.23 8.85 -8.00
CA ILE A 133 22.64 8.53 -8.16
C ILE A 133 23.07 8.82 -9.60
N ASN A 134 24.25 9.45 -9.76
CA ASN A 134 24.88 9.65 -11.07
C ASN A 134 25.92 8.55 -11.39
N LYS A 135 26.17 7.64 -10.45
CA LYS A 135 27.10 6.51 -10.57
C LYS A 135 26.36 5.21 -10.81
N LYS A 136 26.95 4.33 -11.64
CA LYS A 136 26.39 3.00 -11.91
C LYS A 136 26.52 2.10 -10.66
N PRO A 137 25.49 1.31 -10.32
CA PRO A 137 25.57 0.26 -9.30
C PRO A 137 26.68 -0.73 -9.60
N LEU A 138 27.37 -1.22 -8.56
CA LEU A 138 28.46 -2.18 -8.71
C LEU A 138 27.96 -3.62 -8.95
N VAL A 139 26.80 -3.96 -8.38
CA VAL A 139 26.21 -5.31 -8.43
C VAL A 139 24.79 -5.23 -8.99
N ALA A 140 24.40 -6.20 -9.82
CA ALA A 140 23.05 -6.25 -10.34
C ALA A 140 22.05 -6.51 -9.20
N TRP A 141 20.89 -5.84 -9.26
CA TRP A 141 19.90 -5.91 -8.17
C TRP A 141 19.38 -7.33 -7.91
N LYS A 142 19.31 -8.16 -8.96
CA LYS A 142 18.94 -9.58 -8.84
C LYS A 142 19.89 -10.35 -7.90
N ASP A 143 21.18 -10.06 -7.95
CA ASP A 143 22.21 -10.76 -7.18
C ASP A 143 22.24 -10.21 -5.74
N VAL A 144 21.99 -8.90 -5.58
CA VAL A 144 21.77 -8.27 -4.27
C VAL A 144 20.61 -8.92 -3.51
N CYS A 145 19.55 -9.33 -4.22
CA CYS A 145 18.38 -9.97 -3.61
C CYS A 145 18.59 -11.45 -3.23
N LEU A 146 19.70 -12.08 -3.61
CA LEU A 146 19.95 -13.47 -3.24
C LEU A 146 20.11 -13.63 -1.72
N PRO A 147 19.85 -14.83 -1.17
CA PRO A 147 20.17 -15.16 0.21
C PRO A 147 21.65 -14.89 0.56
N LYS A 148 21.94 -14.61 1.83
CA LYS A 148 23.32 -14.35 2.28
C LYS A 148 24.27 -15.53 2.03
N HIS A 149 23.79 -16.77 2.15
CA HIS A 149 24.59 -17.96 1.88
C HIS A 149 24.88 -18.18 0.39
N GLU A 150 24.15 -17.50 -0.50
CA GLU A 150 24.39 -17.47 -1.95
C GLU A 150 25.17 -16.22 -2.39
N GLY A 151 25.75 -15.47 -1.44
CA GLY A 151 26.53 -14.26 -1.72
C GLY A 151 25.72 -12.97 -1.93
N GLY A 152 24.40 -13.03 -1.76
CA GLY A 152 23.55 -11.83 -1.81
C GLY A 152 23.44 -11.09 -0.48
N LEU A 153 22.67 -10.00 -0.47
CA LEU A 153 22.42 -9.23 0.75
C LEU A 153 21.16 -9.69 1.49
N GLY A 154 20.38 -10.62 0.94
CA GLY A 154 19.13 -11.11 1.54
C GLY A 154 17.99 -10.08 1.54
N ILE A 155 17.99 -9.15 0.59
CA ILE A 155 16.88 -8.22 0.35
C ILE A 155 15.80 -8.97 -0.42
N ARG A 156 14.54 -8.92 0.03
CA ARG A 156 13.47 -9.69 -0.64
C ARG A 156 13.26 -9.18 -2.06
N ASN A 157 13.14 -10.08 -3.02
CA ASN A 157 12.76 -9.71 -4.38
C ASN A 157 11.29 -9.27 -4.42
N THR A 158 11.03 -7.98 -4.69
CA THR A 158 9.67 -7.39 -4.69
C THR A 158 8.68 -8.14 -5.58
N LYS A 159 9.11 -8.69 -6.74
CA LYS A 159 8.23 -9.46 -7.64
C LYS A 159 7.80 -10.78 -6.99
N ALA A 160 8.77 -11.54 -6.49
CA ALA A 160 8.52 -12.82 -5.84
C ALA A 160 7.68 -12.63 -4.56
N TRP A 161 8.01 -11.61 -3.77
CA TRP A 161 7.32 -11.30 -2.52
C TRP A 161 5.87 -10.87 -2.73
N ASN A 162 5.59 -10.01 -3.72
CA ASN A 162 4.21 -9.65 -4.06
C ASN A 162 3.40 -10.86 -4.51
N LYS A 163 3.97 -11.73 -5.36
CA LYS A 163 3.31 -12.97 -5.77
C LYS A 163 2.99 -13.86 -4.56
N ALA A 164 3.96 -14.05 -3.67
CA ALA A 164 3.79 -14.86 -2.46
C ALA A 164 2.67 -14.31 -1.55
N LEU A 165 2.64 -13.00 -1.32
CA LEU A 165 1.63 -12.36 -0.47
C LEU A 165 0.22 -12.46 -1.08
N ILE A 166 0.07 -12.25 -2.39
CA ILE A 166 -1.22 -12.41 -3.06
C ILE A 166 -1.66 -13.88 -3.06
N CYS A 167 -0.74 -14.82 -3.26
CA CYS A 167 -1.02 -16.26 -3.13
C CYS A 167 -1.46 -16.63 -1.70
N LYS A 168 -0.89 -16.00 -0.67
CA LYS A 168 -1.34 -16.19 0.72
C LYS A 168 -2.80 -15.73 0.89
N THR A 169 -3.18 -14.59 0.31
CA THR A 169 -4.58 -14.13 0.35
C THR A 169 -5.52 -15.13 -0.33
N LEU A 170 -5.13 -15.67 -1.49
CA LEU A 170 -5.91 -16.72 -2.17
C LEU A 170 -6.00 -18.00 -1.34
N TRP A 171 -4.92 -18.37 -0.65
CA TRP A 171 -4.91 -19.51 0.25
C TRP A 171 -5.87 -19.31 1.43
N ASP A 172 -5.89 -18.13 2.04
CA ASP A 172 -6.81 -17.80 3.13
C ASP A 172 -8.29 -17.94 2.70
N ILE A 173 -8.63 -17.56 1.45
CA ILE A 173 -9.97 -17.76 0.86
C ILE A 173 -10.27 -19.24 0.69
N GLN A 174 -9.35 -19.98 0.05
CA GLN A 174 -9.51 -21.40 -0.24
C GLN A 174 -9.65 -22.23 1.03
N ALA A 175 -8.87 -21.90 2.06
CA ALA A 175 -8.88 -22.57 3.35
C ALA A 175 -10.07 -22.17 4.24
N LYS A 176 -10.98 -21.30 3.75
CA LYS A 176 -12.12 -20.76 4.52
C LYS A 176 -11.70 -20.24 5.89
N LYS A 177 -10.59 -19.51 5.92
CA LYS A 177 -10.03 -18.97 7.16
C LYS A 177 -11.09 -18.15 7.90
N ASP A 178 -11.23 -18.41 9.19
CA ASP A 178 -12.20 -17.74 10.04
C ASP A 178 -11.86 -16.25 10.22
N SER A 179 -12.37 -15.44 9.29
CA SER A 179 -12.20 -14.00 9.26
C SER A 179 -13.37 -13.39 8.49
N LEU A 180 -13.85 -12.23 8.96
CA LEU A 180 -15.03 -11.57 8.41
C LEU A 180 -14.96 -11.37 6.89
N TRP A 181 -13.78 -11.01 6.36
CA TRP A 181 -13.63 -10.76 4.92
C TRP A 181 -13.65 -12.04 4.08
N VAL A 182 -13.17 -13.18 4.60
CA VAL A 182 -13.28 -14.48 3.91
C VAL A 182 -14.72 -15.00 4.01
N GLN A 183 -15.34 -14.86 5.18
CA GLN A 183 -16.76 -15.21 5.38
C GLN A 183 -17.68 -14.41 4.44
N TRP A 184 -17.35 -13.15 4.13
CA TRP A 184 -18.12 -12.34 3.17
C TRP A 184 -18.06 -12.85 1.72
N ILE A 185 -17.02 -13.62 1.35
CA ILE A 185 -16.86 -14.18 0.00
C ILE A 185 -17.69 -15.45 -0.20
N HIS A 186 -17.94 -16.21 0.87
CA HIS A 186 -18.68 -17.49 0.85
C HIS A 186 -20.13 -17.31 1.28
#